data_AF-A0A2T6SWG3-F1
#
_entry.id   AF-A0A2T6SWG3-F1
#
_cell.length_a   1.000
_cell.length_b   1.000
_cell.length_c   1.000
_cell.angle_alpha   90.00
_cell.angle_beta   90.00
_cell.angle_gamma   90.00
#
_symmetry.space_group_name_H-M   'P 1'
#
loop_
_entity.id
_entity.type
_entity.pdbx_description
1 polymer ?
#
loop_
_entity_poly.entity_id
_entity_poly.type
_entity_poly.pdbx_seq_one_letter_code
_entity_poly.pdbx_strand_id
1 'polypeptide(L)' 'MTPHINAKIGDFYPQCLLCGDPLRVSYIAKNFLQDAKEITNVRNMLGFSGKYKGKGISLMGH' A
#
# COMPACT_ATOMS: atom_id res chain seq x y z
N MET A 1 -10.90 7.46 2.72
CA MET A 1 -12.01 6.65 3.25
C MET A 1 -13.11 6.55 2.21
N THR A 2 -13.34 5.35 1.69
CA THR A 2 -14.36 5.01 0.69
C THR A 2 -14.96 3.65 1.04
N PRO A 3 -16.01 3.16 0.34
CA PRO A 3 -16.55 1.81 0.57
C PRO A 3 -15.55 0.66 0.34
N HIS A 4 -14.42 0.93 -0.32
CA HIS A 4 -13.43 -0.08 -0.72
C HIS A 4 -12.03 0.18 -0.15
N ILE A 5 -11.80 1.32 0.52
CA ILE A 5 -10.50 1.74 1.04
C ILE A 5 -10.68 2.44 2.39
N ASN A 6 -10.22 1.82 3.48
CA ASN A 6 -10.31 2.37 4.85
C ASN A 6 -9.11 3.25 5.27
N ALA A 7 -8.19 3.56 4.34
CA ALA A 7 -7.09 4.50 4.58
C ALA A 7 -7.58 5.93 4.89
N LYS A 8 -6.80 6.65 5.70
CA LYS A 8 -7.02 8.07 6.00
C LYS A 8 -6.51 8.95 4.85
N ILE A 9 -7.03 10.18 4.80
CA ILE A 9 -6.50 11.18 3.86
C ILE A 9 -5.04 11.46 4.26
N GLY A 10 -4.13 11.36 3.30
CA GLY A 10 -2.68 11.53 3.52
C GLY A 10 -1.90 10.25 3.81
N ASP A 11 -2.55 9.09 3.97
CA ASP A 11 -1.84 7.81 4.13
C ASP A 11 -1.18 7.32 2.82
N PHE A 12 -1.70 7.73 1.65
CA PHE A 12 -1.11 7.43 0.34
C PHE A 12 -0.10 8.51 -0.06
N TYR A 13 1.09 8.06 -0.50
CA TYR A 13 2.04 8.90 -1.22
C TYR A 13 1.54 9.18 -2.64
N PRO A 14 2.02 10.26 -3.30
CA PRO A 14 1.60 10.59 -4.66
C PRO A 14 2.00 9.53 -5.70
N GLN A 15 3.01 8.70 -5.40
CA GLN A 15 3.45 7.59 -6.25
C GLN A 15 2.90 6.28 -5.71
N CYS A 16 2.10 5.57 -6.51
CA CYS A 16 1.50 4.29 -6.13
C CYS A 16 1.69 3.23 -7.22
N LEU A 17 2.17 2.04 -6.85
CA LEU A 17 2.15 0.86 -7.71
C LEU A 17 0.87 0.07 -7.47
N LEU A 18 0.26 -0.41 -8.55
CA LEU A 18 -0.98 -1.16 -8.53
C LEU A 18 -0.72 -2.60 -8.95
N CYS A 19 -1.29 -3.56 -8.21
CA CYS A 19 -1.23 -4.98 -8.52
C CYS A 19 -2.59 -5.61 -8.24
N GLY A 20 -3.08 -6.49 -9.13
CA GLY A 20 -4.36 -7.16 -8.89
C GLY A 20 -4.31 -8.21 -7.76
N ASP A 21 -3.13 -8.77 -7.48
CA ASP A 21 -2.96 -9.73 -6.37
C ASP A 21 -2.54 -9.02 -5.07
N PRO A 22 -3.39 -8.98 -4.03
CA PRO A 22 -3.07 -8.36 -2.75
C PRO A 22 -1.93 -9.08 -2.00
N LEU A 23 -1.71 -10.38 -2.23
CA LEU A 23 -0.59 -11.10 -1.63
C LEU A 23 0.73 -10.65 -2.25
N ARG A 24 0.74 -10.35 -3.55
CA ARG A 24 1.90 -9.75 -4.21
C ARG A 24 2.18 -8.35 -3.68
N VAL A 25 1.15 -7.56 -3.38
CA VAL A 25 1.30 -6.26 -2.71
C VAL A 25 1.96 -6.42 -1.33
N SER A 26 1.51 -7.39 -0.52
CA SER A 26 2.12 -7.71 0.78
C SER A 26 3.57 -8.17 0.64
N TYR A 27 3.86 -9.01 -0.36
CA TYR A 27 5.23 -9.46 -0.66
C TYR A 27 6.14 -8.28 -1.01
N ILE A 28 5.70 -7.37 -1.89
CA ILE A 28 6.52 -6.22 -2.28
C ILE A 28 6.75 -5.30 -1.08
N ALA A 29 5.71 -5.06 -0.26
CA ALA A 29 5.82 -4.24 0.94
C ALA A 29 6.87 -4.79 1.92
N LYS A 30 6.84 -6.10 2.20
CA LYS A 30 7.74 -6.74 3.17
C LYS A 30 9.19 -6.86 2.70
N ASN A 31 9.42 -7.05 1.40
CA ASN A 31 10.76 -7.33 0.86
C ASN A 31 11.49 -6.07 0.39
N PHE A 32 10.77 -5.04 -0.08
CA PHE A 32 11.40 -3.89 -0.73
C PHE A 32 11.19 -2.57 0.01
N LEU A 33 10.12 -2.43 0.81
CA LEU A 33 9.85 -1.17 1.50
C LEU A 33 10.46 -1.15 2.90
N GLN A 34 11.01 0.00 3.26
CA GLN A 34 11.38 0.38 4.62
C GLN A 34 10.18 1.06 5.28
N ASP A 35 9.99 0.85 6.57
CA ASP A 35 8.87 1.41 7.35
C ASP A 35 7.50 1.14 6.70
N ALA A 36 7.32 -0.06 6.13
CA ALA A 36 6.09 -0.44 5.45
C ALA A 36 4.91 -0.49 6.44
N LYS A 37 3.92 0.36 6.23
CA LYS A 37 2.69 0.43 7.02
C LYS A 37 1.51 0.00 6.18
N GLU A 38 0.73 -0.96 6.67
CA GLU A 38 -0.57 -1.29 6.08
C GLU A 38 -1.54 -0.13 6.32
N ILE A 39 -2.13 0.37 5.24
CA ILE A 39 -3.05 1.52 5.27
C ILE A 39 -4.47 1.15 4.85
N THR A 40 -4.65 0.01 4.17
CA THR A 40 -5.98 -0.50 3.84
C THR A 40 -6.03 -2.01 3.74
N ASN A 41 -7.18 -2.60 4.10
CA ASN A 41 -7.42 -4.04 4.09
C ASN A 41 -8.90 -4.43 3.86
N VAL A 42 -9.73 -3.49 3.41
CA VAL A 42 -11.15 -3.75 3.11
C VAL A 42 -11.25 -4.84 2.03
N ARG A 43 -12.14 -5.83 2.24
CA ARG A 43 -12.34 -6.99 1.32
C ARG A 43 -11.09 -7.84 1.09
N ASN A 44 -10.15 -7.88 2.04
CA ASN A 44 -8.81 -8.48 1.88
C ASN A 44 -7.98 -7.82 0.76
N MET A 45 -8.36 -6.64 0.28
CA MET A 45 -7.57 -5.87 -0.68
C MET A 45 -6.57 -5.00 0.09
N LEU A 46 -5.32 -5.46 0.08
CA LEU A 46 -4.26 -4.86 0.88
C LEU A 46 -3.65 -3.64 0.19
N GLY A 47 -3.28 -2.64 0.99
CA GLY A 47 -2.49 -1.51 0.55
C GLY A 47 -1.51 -1.06 1.62
N PHE A 48 -0.34 -0.63 1.18
CA PHE A 48 0.78 -0.26 2.04
C PHE A 48 1.37 1.09 1.62
N SER A 49 1.98 1.78 2.57
CA SER A 49 2.84 2.94 2.32
C SER A 49 4.15 2.74 3.05
N GLY A 50 5.25 3.10 2.40
CA GLY A 50 6.59 2.97 2.99
C GLY A 50 7.60 3.77 2.18
N LYS A 51 8.89 3.50 2.41
CA LYS A 51 9.99 4.14 1.69
C LYS A 51 10.78 3.11 0.89
N TYR A 52 11.07 3.43 -0.36
CA TYR A 52 12.01 2.70 -1.18
C TYR A 52 13.19 3.61 -1.52
N LYS A 53 14.41 3.24 -1.11
CA LYS A 53 15.63 4.05 -1.31
C LYS A 53 15.44 5.51 -0.84
N GLY A 54 14.81 5.69 0.32
CA GLY A 54 14.51 7.01 0.91
C GLY A 54 13.34 7.78 0.27
N LYS A 55 12.71 7.27 -0.80
CA LYS A 55 11.54 7.90 -1.43
C LYS A 55 10.24 7.24 -0.96
N GLY A 56 9.26 8.06 -0.56
CA GLY A 56 7.94 7.59 -0.18
C GLY A 56 7.17 7.00 -1.37
N ILE A 57 6.69 5.78 -1.24
CA ILE A 57 5.91 5.08 -2.27
C ILE A 57 4.79 4.27 -1.62
N SER A 58 3.66 4.19 -2.31
CA SER A 58 2.51 3.38 -1.92
C SER A 58 2.34 2.17 -2.83
N LEU A 59 1.70 1.13 -2.31
CA LEU A 59 1.31 -0.08 -3.02
C LEU A 59 -0.17 -0.32 -2.75
N MET A 60 -0.92 -0.69 -3.77
CA MET A 60 -2.36 -0.94 -3.62
C MET A 60 -2.80 -2.14 -4.47
N GLY A 61 -3.64 -2.97 -3.86
CA GLY A 61 -4.40 -4.01 -4.54
C GLY A 61 -5.57 -3.44 -5.34
N HIS A 62 -5.81 -3.89 -6.58
CA HIS A 62 -6.98 -3.49 -7.38
C HIS A 62 -7.94 -4.65 -7.62
#